data_AF-A0A1Y3AJK1-F1
#
_entry.id   AF-A0A1Y3AJK1-F1
#
_cell.length_a   1.000
_cell.length_b   1.000
_cell.length_c   1.000
_cell.angle_alpha   90.00
_cell.angle_beta   90.00
_cell.angle_gamma   90.00
#
_symmetry.space_group_name_H-M   'P 1'
#
loop_
_entity.id
_entity.type
_entity.pdbx_description
1 polymer ?
#
loop_
_entity_poly.entity_id
_entity_poly.type
_entity_poly.pdbx_seq_one_letter_code
_entity_poly.pdbx_strand_id
1 'polypeptide(L)'
;MAGKSCVVCGSAASSDGMPYRCAYCGDPVCPDHRLPENHGCTGERLAGDKTPEDRGPQPMDPEDVTTMGTAPEDIGQSSPDVALDGSIAGEQSTDSEEEEPESWWRRLLPW
;
A
#
# COMPACT_ATOMS: atom_id res chain seq x y z
N MET A 1 -17.66 4.06 2.46
CA MET A 1 -16.77 3.05 3.07
C MET A 1 -17.38 2.63 4.39
N ALA A 2 -17.82 1.38 4.54
CA ALA A 2 -18.34 0.89 5.82
C ALA A 2 -17.16 0.49 6.72
N GLY A 3 -16.77 1.39 7.64
CA GLY A 3 -15.82 1.07 8.70
C GLY A 3 -16.42 0.00 9.61
N LYS A 4 -15.62 -1.00 10.00
CA LYS A 4 -16.09 -2.02 10.94
C LYS A 4 -16.17 -1.40 12.33
N SER A 5 -17.25 -1.63 13.05
CA SER A 5 -17.45 -1.18 14.44
C SER A 5 -16.97 -2.25 15.42
N CYS A 6 -16.51 -1.83 16.59
CA CYS A 6 -16.13 -2.72 17.68
C CYS A 6 -17.34 -3.50 18.18
N VAL A 7 -17.19 -4.82 18.35
CA VAL A 7 -18.26 -5.69 18.87
C VAL A 7 -18.65 -5.40 20.32
N VAL A 8 -17.76 -4.76 21.09
CA VAL A 8 -18.00 -4.46 22.52
C VAL A 8 -18.69 -3.11 22.71
N CYS A 9 -18.12 -2.04 22.15
CA CYS A 9 -18.55 -0.67 22.43
C CYS A 9 -19.18 0.05 21.23
N GLY A 10 -19.18 -0.54 20.02
CA GLY A 10 -19.72 0.09 18.82
C GLY A 10 -18.87 1.22 18.22
N SER A 11 -17.80 1.66 18.90
CA SER A 11 -16.83 2.62 18.36
C SER A 11 -16.15 2.08 17.11
N ALA A 12 -15.54 2.96 16.30
CA ALA A 12 -14.79 2.53 15.13
C ALA A 12 -13.68 1.52 15.53
N ALA A 13 -13.62 0.37 14.83
CA ALA A 13 -12.56 -0.62 15.02
C ALA A 13 -11.21 -0.19 14.43
N SER A 14 -11.16 0.99 13.81
CA SER A 14 -9.98 1.59 13.17
C SER A 14 -9.92 3.08 13.50
N SER A 15 -8.77 3.56 13.95
CA SER A 15 -8.45 5.00 14.02
C SER A 15 -7.93 5.52 12.67
N ASP A 16 -7.17 4.71 11.93
CA ASP A 16 -6.35 5.16 10.78
C ASP A 16 -6.69 4.42 9.47
N GLY A 17 -7.94 3.97 9.32
CA GLY A 17 -8.42 3.26 8.12
C GLY A 17 -8.10 1.75 8.09
N MET A 18 -7.26 1.25 8.99
CA MET A 18 -7.00 -0.19 9.15
C MET A 18 -7.72 -0.74 10.40
N PRO A 19 -8.70 -1.65 10.26
CA PRO A 19 -9.46 -2.20 11.38
C PRO A 19 -8.65 -3.26 12.15
N TYR A 20 -8.63 -3.15 13.47
CA TYR A 20 -8.06 -4.20 14.32
C TYR A 20 -8.97 -5.42 14.36
N ARG A 21 -8.35 -6.60 14.29
CA ARG A 21 -9.01 -7.90 14.44
C ARG A 21 -8.31 -8.73 15.50
N CYS A 22 -9.08 -9.41 16.34
CA CYS A 22 -8.53 -10.34 17.31
C CYS A 22 -7.86 -11.54 16.61
N ALA A 23 -6.66 -11.94 17.04
CA ALA A 23 -5.93 -13.06 16.44
C ALA A 23 -6.50 -14.45 16.79
N TYR A 24 -7.44 -14.51 17.73
CA TYR A 24 -8.05 -15.77 18.21
C TYR A 24 -9.44 -15.98 17.61
N CYS A 25 -10.35 -15.00 17.76
CA CYS A 25 -11.72 -15.10 17.25
C CYS A 25 -11.95 -14.36 15.92
N GLY A 26 -11.04 -13.47 15.48
CA GLY A 26 -11.19 -12.71 14.23
C GLY A 26 -12.11 -11.49 14.27
N ASP A 27 -12.73 -11.23 15.42
CA ASP A 27 -13.71 -10.16 15.59
C ASP A 27 -13.10 -8.75 15.48
N PRO A 28 -13.84 -7.77 14.91
CA PRO A 28 -13.41 -6.39 14.85
C PRO A 28 -13.52 -5.71 16.22
N VAL A 29 -12.42 -5.11 16.67
CA VAL A 29 -12.27 -4.52 18.02
C VAL A 29 -11.62 -3.15 17.92
N CYS A 30 -11.92 -2.23 18.84
CA CYS A 30 -11.24 -0.92 18.90
C CYS A 30 -9.91 -1.03 19.69
N PRO A 31 -9.06 0.01 19.71
CA PRO A 31 -7.78 -0.01 20.43
C PRO A 31 -7.90 -0.39 21.91
N ASP A 32 -8.98 0.05 22.58
CA ASP A 32 -9.24 -0.25 23.99
C ASP A 32 -9.68 -1.71 24.22
N HIS A 33 -10.36 -2.32 23.24
CA HIS A 33 -10.88 -3.69 23.34
C HIS A 33 -10.08 -4.71 22.54
N ARG A 34 -8.87 -4.35 22.08
CA ARG A 34 -8.04 -5.21 21.23
C ARG A 34 -7.49 -6.45 21.94
N LEU A 35 -7.39 -6.42 23.27
CA LEU A 35 -6.94 -7.56 24.05
C LEU A 35 -8.05 -8.63 24.16
N PRO A 36 -7.70 -9.93 24.13
CA PRO A 36 -8.67 -11.03 24.25
C PRO A 36 -9.59 -10.90 25.48
N GLU A 37 -9.03 -10.47 26.61
CA GLU A 37 -9.73 -10.32 27.88
C GLU A 37 -10.81 -9.23 27.84
N ASN A 38 -10.59 -8.18 27.03
CA ASN A 38 -11.44 -6.98 27.02
C ASN A 38 -12.71 -7.15 26.17
N HIS A 39 -12.81 -8.21 25.35
CA HIS A 39 -14.01 -8.51 24.55
C HIS A 39 -14.59 -9.89 24.82
N GLY A 40 -14.16 -10.54 25.91
CA GLY A 40 -14.65 -11.87 26.28
C GLY A 40 -14.25 -12.96 25.29
N CYS A 41 -13.06 -12.86 24.71
CA CYS A 41 -12.56 -13.85 23.76
C CYS A 41 -12.45 -15.22 24.44
N THR A 42 -12.95 -16.27 23.79
CA THR A 42 -12.81 -17.65 24.29
C THR A 42 -11.37 -18.15 24.23
N GLY A 43 -10.49 -17.44 23.52
CA GLY A 43 -9.09 -17.85 23.29
C GLY A 43 -8.97 -19.06 22.37
N GLU A 44 -10.08 -19.59 21.86
CA GLU A 44 -10.08 -20.70 20.93
C GLU A 44 -9.46 -20.26 19.60
N ARG A 45 -8.66 -21.14 19.03
CA ARG A 45 -7.94 -20.90 17.79
C ARG A 45 -8.94 -20.91 16.63
N LEU A 46 -8.89 -19.92 15.72
CA LEU A 46 -9.66 -19.97 14.48
C LEU A 46 -9.56 -21.36 13.85
N ALA A 47 -10.68 -21.95 13.42
CA ALA A 47 -10.71 -23.33 12.91
C ALA A 47 -9.80 -23.57 11.68
N GLY A 48 -9.39 -22.50 10.99
CA GLY A 48 -8.42 -22.55 9.89
C GLY A 48 -6.96 -22.61 10.33
N ASP A 49 -6.65 -22.14 11.54
CA ASP A 49 -5.29 -22.10 12.07
C ASP A 49 -5.06 -23.36 12.92
N LYS A 50 -4.65 -24.47 12.30
CA LYS A 50 -4.38 -25.71 13.03
C LYS A 50 -3.07 -25.64 13.80
N THR A 51 -2.13 -24.81 13.34
CA THR A 51 -0.77 -24.67 13.88
C THR A 51 -0.37 -23.20 14.02
N PRO A 52 0.54 -22.84 14.96
CA PRO A 52 1.19 -21.52 15.04
C PRO A 52 1.71 -20.98 13.71
N GLU A 53 2.17 -21.87 12.84
CA GLU A 53 2.78 -21.57 11.54
C GLU A 53 1.78 -21.12 10.49
N ASP A 54 0.50 -21.52 10.61
CA ASP A 54 -0.58 -21.07 9.70
C ASP A 54 -0.83 -19.55 9.78
N ARG A 55 -0.36 -18.90 10.85
CA ARG A 55 -0.41 -17.44 11.04
C ARG A 55 0.84 -16.71 10.58
N GLY A 56 1.82 -17.46 10.07
CA GLY A 56 3.03 -16.91 9.52
C GLY A 56 2.74 -16.13 8.23
N PRO A 57 3.65 -15.22 7.85
CA PRO A 57 3.64 -14.64 6.52
C PRO A 57 3.63 -15.78 5.49
N GLN A 58 2.69 -15.71 4.55
CA GLN A 58 2.62 -16.71 3.49
C GLN A 58 3.89 -16.62 2.64
N PRO A 59 4.43 -17.75 2.15
CA PRO A 59 5.47 -17.73 1.14
C PRO A 59 5.01 -16.86 -0.03
N MET A 60 5.90 -16.00 -0.57
CA MET A 60 5.59 -15.30 -1.81
C MET A 60 5.34 -16.31 -2.93
N ASP A 61 4.44 -15.95 -3.84
CA ASP A 61 4.17 -16.80 -4.99
C ASP A 61 5.46 -16.95 -5.83
N PRO A 62 5.84 -18.17 -6.25
CA PRO A 62 7.03 -18.39 -7.07
C PRO A 62 7.01 -17.65 -8.42
N GLU A 63 5.87 -17.16 -8.91
CA GLU A 63 5.83 -16.31 -10.10
C GLU A 63 6.12 -14.83 -9.81
N ASP A 64 5.99 -14.41 -8.54
CA ASP A 64 6.27 -13.05 -8.07
C ASP A 64 7.70 -12.89 -7.49
N VAL A 65 8.46 -13.99 -7.35
CA VAL A 65 9.84 -13.90 -6.88
C VAL A 65 10.77 -13.44 -8.00
N THR A 66 11.06 -12.14 -8.02
CA THR A 66 12.13 -11.61 -8.88
C THR A 66 13.47 -12.15 -8.41
N THR A 67 14.19 -12.85 -9.29
CA THR A 67 15.56 -13.25 -9.00
C THR A 67 16.43 -12.01 -8.91
N MET A 68 17.31 -11.93 -7.91
CA MET A 68 18.29 -10.84 -7.79
C MET A 68 19.13 -10.77 -9.07
N GLY A 69 18.85 -9.79 -9.93
CA GLY A 69 19.55 -9.57 -11.21
C GLY A 69 18.70 -9.68 -12.47
N THR A 70 17.47 -10.18 -12.39
CA THR A 70 16.50 -10.10 -13.50
C THR A 70 15.59 -8.90 -13.27
N ALA A 71 16.02 -7.71 -13.67
CA ALA A 71 15.11 -6.58 -13.77
C ALA A 71 14.09 -6.90 -14.87
N PRO A 72 12.77 -6.91 -14.60
CA PRO A 72 11.79 -6.97 -15.67
C PRO A 72 11.99 -5.79 -16.62
N GLU A 73 11.81 -6.04 -17.91
CA GLU A 73 12.07 -5.09 -19.00
C GLU A 73 11.13 -3.87 -18.96
N ASP A 74 10.09 -3.90 -18.13
CA ASP A 74 9.11 -2.82 -17.96
C ASP A 74 8.77 -2.54 -16.48
N ILE A 75 9.79 -2.20 -15.68
CA ILE A 75 9.59 -1.49 -14.42
C ILE A 75 10.07 -0.06 -14.59
N GLY A 76 9.17 0.79 -15.10
CA GLY A 76 9.09 2.21 -14.82
C GLY A 76 10.41 3.00 -14.91
N GLN A 77 10.55 3.76 -15.99
CA GLN A 77 11.43 4.93 -16.15
C GLN A 77 12.57 5.01 -15.11
N SER A 78 13.74 4.51 -15.48
CA SER A 78 14.98 4.70 -14.72
C SER A 78 15.09 6.14 -14.22
N SER A 79 15.61 6.31 -13.00
CA SER A 79 15.88 7.64 -12.46
C SER A 79 16.70 8.45 -13.47
N PRO A 80 16.27 9.68 -13.82
CA PRO A 80 17.02 10.52 -14.74
C PRO A 80 18.40 10.85 -14.15
N ASP A 81 19.40 10.92 -15.01
CA ASP A 81 20.74 11.35 -14.60
C ASP A 81 20.68 12.78 -14.05
N VAL A 82 21.29 12.99 -12.88
CA VAL A 82 21.31 14.30 -12.22
C VAL A 82 22.74 14.83 -12.21
N ALA A 83 22.96 15.99 -12.82
CA ALA A 83 24.26 16.65 -12.81
C ALA A 83 24.63 17.18 -11.40
N LEU A 84 25.90 17.55 -11.20
CA LEU A 84 26.42 18.05 -9.91
C LEU A 84 25.68 19.30 -9.39
N ASP A 85 25.03 20.06 -10.27
CA ASP A 85 24.20 21.23 -9.96
C ASP A 85 22.72 20.89 -9.68
N GLY A 86 22.32 19.63 -9.82
CA GLY A 86 20.95 19.17 -9.56
C GLY A 86 20.03 19.16 -10.78
N SER A 87 20.54 19.52 -11.97
CA SER A 87 19.77 19.47 -13.22
C SER A 87 19.58 18.03 -13.71
N ILE A 88 18.36 17.67 -14.10
CA ILE A 88 18.08 16.40 -14.81
C ILE A 88 18.63 16.49 -16.23
N ALA A 89 19.51 15.56 -16.62
CA ALA A 89 20.08 15.49 -17.96
C ALA A 89 19.22 14.53 -18.80
N GLY A 90 18.31 15.07 -19.62
CA GLY A 90 17.53 14.28 -20.59
C GLY A 90 18.08 14.44 -22.00
N GLU A 91 18.38 13.32 -22.67
CA GLU A 91 18.57 13.26 -24.12
C GLU A 91 17.25 13.57 -24.85
N GLN A 92 17.27 14.62 -25.67
CA GLN A 92 16.18 14.91 -26.60
C GLN A 92 16.26 13.89 -27.74
N SER A 93 15.25 13.03 -27.87
CA SER A 93 15.02 12.29 -29.11
C SER A 93 14.88 13.30 -30.25
N THR A 94 15.73 13.15 -31.26
CA THR A 94 15.87 14.08 -32.37
C THR A 94 14.69 14.02 -33.33
N ASP A 95 14.25 15.21 -33.74
CA ASP A 95 13.63 15.57 -35.02
C ASP A 95 12.12 15.30 -35.22
N SER A 96 11.31 16.33 -34.98
CA SER A 96 10.19 16.72 -35.85
C SER A 96 9.78 18.16 -35.48
N GLU A 97 10.21 19.09 -36.32
CA GLU A 97 9.48 20.31 -36.71
C GLU A 97 9.09 21.29 -35.58
N GLU A 98 9.87 22.36 -35.52
CA GLU A 98 9.57 23.72 -35.10
C GLU A 98 8.08 24.18 -35.17
N GLU A 99 7.25 23.78 -34.22
CA GLU A 99 6.00 24.48 -33.93
C GLU A 99 5.86 24.56 -32.41
N GLU A 100 6.21 25.70 -31.81
CA GLU A 100 6.02 25.99 -30.39
C GLU A 100 4.54 25.75 -30.01
N PRO A 101 4.19 24.66 -29.29
CA PRO A 101 2.83 24.55 -28.80
C PRO A 101 2.74 25.56 -27.66
N GLU A 102 2.08 26.68 -27.92
CA GLU A 102 1.81 27.72 -26.94
C GLU A 102 1.35 27.06 -25.64
N SER A 103 2.31 26.98 -24.73
CA SER A 103 2.16 26.83 -23.30
C SER A 103 0.70 26.92 -22.87
N TRP A 104 0.11 25.76 -22.60
CA TRP A 104 -1.26 25.60 -22.15
C TRP A 104 -1.65 26.53 -20.98
N TRP A 105 -0.66 27.02 -20.23
CA TRP A 105 -0.82 28.03 -19.16
C TRP A 105 -1.21 29.43 -19.65
N ARG A 106 -0.88 29.83 -20.90
CA ARG A 106 -1.36 31.08 -21.50
C ARG A 106 -2.86 31.09 -21.80
N ARG A 107 -3.49 29.90 -21.88
CA ARG A 107 -4.94 29.78 -22.10
C ARG A 107 -5.77 29.88 -20.82
N LEU A 108 -5.13 29.89 -19.64
CA LEU A 108 -5.79 29.84 -18.33
C LEU A 108 -5.61 31.11 -17.49
N LEU A 109 -4.91 32.13 -17.99
CA LEU A 109 -4.85 33.45 -17.35
C LEU A 109 -5.52 34.50 -18.28
N PRO A 110 -6.53 35.24 -17.81
CA PRO A 110 -6.98 36.43 -18.51
C PRO A 110 -5.97 37.55 -18.20
N TRP A 111 -5.11 37.81 -19.19
CA TRP A 111 -4.10 38.88 -19.32
C TRP A 111 -2.65 38.42 -19.22
#